data_AF-A0A1E7EKV7-F1
#
_entry.id   AF-A0A1E7EKV7-F1
#
_cell.length_a   1.000
_cell.length_b   1.000
_cell.length_c   1.000
_cell.angle_alpha   90.00
_cell.angle_beta   90.00
_cell.angle_gamma   90.00
#
_symmetry.space_group_name_H-M   'P 1'
#
loop_
_entity.id
_entity.type
_entity.pdbx_description
1 polymer ?
#
loop_
_entity_poly.entity_id
_entity_poly.type
_entity_poly.pdbx_seq_one_letter_code
_entity_poly.pdbx_strand_id
1 'polypeptide(L)'
;MGRKQTKRQQRRAKKEGGKKKKNTATEEDEKEVQNRNGRNDHDKDGGKETLEVQNRIEHAEDLGGKNLTGFRVTVPENSIPGEEFQVYVGSRIVRVRCPLNWRPGQSLQVTVPDQEEVQNESFYIPRIDDHNKYPTSDEYEQARELYSSHNIQDMQEAVGLYYRLAVEVGCVRSMYDLGSHFSKCDQAVEKFHVATPWLLEGAIRGSGGCRYLLATSVYEGAKPKRAYALNIYWLKMYAKFNTSNYSEIQFDNSMIKQFENSVYKSCGMCLKKESKTLVLKQCKGCSLHCYCSETCQTTHWEENNHRGECKQLYILNKYHKPYAKEIRDAAISGNNHPALDKLRYKLGLSRPLQEYEELLHHNTHDGKSIDPKDYLVGRDDGTVWVGSTPDPIGSYEKNASLDHILEKWYIRHLKMILLDSVMKAMVE
;
A
#
# COMPACT_ATOMS: atom_id res chain seq x y z
N MET A 1 3.16 9.07 -55.17
CA MET A 1 3.98 10.26 -55.53
C MET A 1 3.77 11.27 -54.40
N GLY A 2 4.75 11.78 -53.64
CA GLY A 2 5.87 12.64 -54.06
C GLY A 2 5.40 14.12 -53.98
N ARG A 3 5.96 15.05 -53.20
CA ARG A 3 7.20 15.10 -52.38
C ARG A 3 7.00 15.88 -51.05
N LYS A 4 7.95 15.75 -50.12
CA LYS A 4 8.11 16.63 -48.94
C LYS A 4 8.76 17.97 -49.34
N GLN A 5 8.49 19.04 -48.57
CA GLN A 5 9.45 20.14 -48.36
C GLN A 5 9.51 20.52 -46.87
N THR A 6 10.64 21.09 -46.45
CA THR A 6 10.97 21.41 -45.06
C THR A 6 11.77 22.72 -44.96
N LYS A 7 11.47 23.51 -43.92
CA LYS A 7 12.29 24.54 -43.21
C LYS A 7 11.32 25.22 -42.22
N ARG A 8 11.60 25.46 -40.93
CA ARG A 8 12.86 25.62 -40.16
C ARG A 8 13.63 26.91 -40.45
N GLN A 9 12.95 28.06 -40.39
CA GLN A 9 13.59 29.38 -40.27
C GLN A 9 12.63 30.40 -39.62
N GLN A 10 12.84 30.68 -38.32
CA GLN A 10 12.58 31.98 -37.67
C GLN A 10 13.03 31.90 -36.20
N ARG A 11 14.01 32.74 -35.81
CA ARG A 11 14.49 32.94 -34.44
C ARG A 11 15.22 34.29 -34.37
N ARG A 12 15.02 35.05 -33.29
CA ARG A 12 15.75 36.26 -32.85
C ARG A 12 15.56 37.57 -33.65
N ALA A 13 14.67 38.42 -33.15
CA ALA A 13 14.74 39.89 -33.08
C ALA A 13 13.53 40.36 -32.22
N LYS A 14 13.58 41.31 -31.26
CA LYS A 14 14.64 42.14 -30.67
C LYS A 14 14.64 42.02 -29.13
N LYS A 15 15.60 42.67 -28.45
CA LYS A 15 15.60 42.98 -27.01
C LYS A 15 15.31 44.50 -26.80
N GLU A 16 15.25 44.89 -25.52
CA GLU A 16 15.45 46.25 -24.97
C GLU A 16 14.21 47.18 -24.99
N GLY A 17 13.90 47.91 -23.90
CA GLY A 17 14.53 47.90 -22.57
C GLY A 17 13.88 48.85 -21.54
N GLY A 18 14.23 48.73 -20.25
CA GLY A 18 13.76 49.58 -19.15
C GLY A 18 14.42 49.22 -17.81
N LYS A 19 14.60 50.16 -16.88
CA LYS A 19 15.42 49.98 -15.66
C LYS A 19 14.96 50.82 -14.45
N LYS A 20 15.08 50.23 -13.25
CA LYS A 20 15.23 50.85 -11.90
C LYS A 20 14.11 51.73 -11.33
N LYS A 21 13.77 51.46 -10.04
CA LYS A 21 14.09 52.36 -8.91
C LYS A 21 14.19 51.57 -7.57
N LYS A 22 14.56 52.26 -6.49
CA LYS A 22 14.89 51.75 -5.13
C LYS A 22 14.03 52.48 -4.07
N ASN A 23 13.94 51.90 -2.86
CA ASN A 23 14.06 52.48 -1.48
C ASN A 23 13.48 51.44 -0.48
N THR A 24 13.95 51.11 0.76
CA THR A 24 14.53 51.81 1.94
C THR A 24 13.52 52.66 2.73
N ALA A 25 13.29 52.54 4.05
CA ALA A 25 13.78 51.64 5.13
C ALA A 25 12.55 51.13 5.97
N THR A 26 12.51 50.69 7.25
CA THR A 26 13.40 50.66 8.45
C THR A 26 13.41 49.22 9.07
N GLU A 27 13.97 48.79 10.23
CA GLU A 27 14.31 49.31 11.60
C GLU A 27 13.09 49.69 12.50
N GLU A 28 12.95 49.42 13.82
CA GLU A 28 13.74 48.72 14.89
C GLU A 28 12.81 48.38 16.12
N ASP A 29 13.12 47.36 16.97
CA ASP A 29 13.12 47.37 18.48
C ASP A 29 13.29 45.97 19.15
N GLU A 30 13.59 45.90 20.47
CA GLU A 30 14.19 44.73 21.18
C GLU A 30 13.39 44.10 22.37
N LYS A 31 14.06 43.15 23.09
CA LYS A 31 13.92 42.72 24.52
C LYS A 31 12.97 41.55 24.83
N GLU A 32 13.44 40.40 25.38
CA GLU A 32 13.92 40.06 26.75
C GLU A 32 12.79 39.62 27.72
N VAL A 33 12.93 38.67 28.65
CA VAL A 33 13.92 37.58 28.87
C VAL A 33 13.38 36.56 29.93
N GLN A 34 14.01 35.38 30.05
CA GLN A 34 13.99 34.44 31.21
C GLN A 34 12.70 33.70 31.67
N ASN A 35 12.74 32.37 31.50
CA ASN A 35 12.84 31.36 32.58
C ASN A 35 11.83 31.33 33.75
N ARG A 36 11.14 30.18 33.92
CA ARG A 36 10.96 29.54 35.25
C ARG A 36 10.63 28.04 35.16
N ASN A 37 11.27 27.24 36.01
CA ASN A 37 10.92 25.84 36.27
C ASN A 37 9.69 25.75 37.19
N GLY A 38 8.89 24.69 37.03
CA GLY A 38 7.90 24.23 38.01
C GLY A 38 8.02 22.72 38.22
N ARG A 39 8.26 22.29 39.47
CA ARG A 39 8.10 20.90 39.90
C ARG A 39 6.63 20.67 40.28
N ASN A 40 6.22 19.40 40.33
CA ASN A 40 5.41 18.88 41.44
C ASN A 40 5.66 17.38 41.58
N ASP A 41 5.63 16.92 42.83
CA ASP A 41 5.78 15.52 43.24
C ASP A 41 4.39 14.92 43.57
N HIS A 42 4.37 13.71 44.16
CA HIS A 42 3.20 12.97 44.67
C HIS A 42 2.29 12.27 43.62
N ASP A 43 1.72 11.07 43.87
CA ASP A 43 1.86 10.21 45.06
C ASP A 43 1.73 8.69 44.80
N LYS A 44 2.00 7.91 45.84
CA LYS A 44 1.92 6.44 45.92
C LYS A 44 0.50 5.94 46.27
N ASP A 45 -0.05 4.95 45.55
CA ASP A 45 -0.04 3.50 45.87
C ASP A 45 -1.33 3.04 46.61
N GLY A 46 -1.70 1.75 46.52
CA GLY A 46 -2.95 1.21 47.07
C GLY A 46 -3.53 0.03 46.26
N GLY A 47 -2.81 -1.10 46.20
CA GLY A 47 -3.24 -2.30 45.48
C GLY A 47 -4.20 -3.23 46.25
N LYS A 48 -4.40 -4.45 45.71
CA LYS A 48 -4.99 -5.59 46.42
C LYS A 48 -4.51 -6.92 45.81
N GLU A 49 -4.09 -7.84 46.66
CA GLU A 49 -3.72 -9.20 46.28
C GLU A 49 -4.93 -10.13 46.24
N THR A 50 -4.83 -11.18 45.41
CA THR A 50 -5.44 -12.48 45.67
C THR A 50 -4.41 -13.56 45.32
N LEU A 51 -4.16 -14.48 46.25
CA LEU A 51 -3.17 -15.54 46.13
C LEU A 51 -3.75 -16.79 45.45
N GLU A 52 -3.02 -17.36 44.50
CA GLU A 52 -3.02 -18.80 44.25
C GLU A 52 -1.60 -19.26 43.90
N VAL A 53 -1.18 -20.40 44.48
CA VAL A 53 0.23 -20.80 44.54
C VAL A 53 0.46 -22.09 43.76
N GLN A 54 1.35 -22.05 42.76
CA GLN A 54 1.98 -23.24 42.19
C GLN A 54 3.35 -22.92 41.57
N ASN A 55 4.40 -23.44 42.24
CA ASN A 55 5.75 -23.74 41.74
C ASN A 55 6.37 -22.78 40.69
N ARG A 56 6.93 -21.66 41.15
CA ARG A 56 8.02 -20.98 40.42
C ARG A 56 9.37 -21.57 40.83
N ILE A 57 10.27 -21.73 39.85
CA ILE A 57 11.70 -22.02 40.07
C ILE A 57 12.47 -20.86 39.44
N GLU A 58 12.96 -19.92 40.26
CA GLU A 58 13.53 -18.64 39.80
C GLU A 58 15.07 -18.64 39.76
N HIS A 59 15.67 -19.58 39.02
CA HIS A 59 17.13 -19.62 38.81
C HIS A 59 17.51 -19.89 37.34
N ALA A 60 17.82 -18.81 36.62
CA ALA A 60 18.52 -18.86 35.34
C ALA A 60 19.54 -17.71 35.25
N GLU A 61 20.81 -18.05 35.03
CA GLU A 61 21.91 -17.09 34.86
C GLU A 61 22.17 -16.85 33.36
N ASP A 62 22.35 -15.59 32.97
CA ASP A 62 22.72 -15.19 31.60
C ASP A 62 24.23 -15.27 31.39
N LEU A 63 24.65 -15.90 30.29
CA LEU A 63 26.04 -16.09 29.89
C LEU A 63 26.26 -15.44 28.52
N GLY A 64 26.11 -14.11 28.49
CA GLY A 64 25.99 -13.30 27.28
C GLY A 64 27.10 -13.50 26.24
N GLY A 65 26.68 -13.79 25.00
CA GLY A 65 27.50 -13.88 23.80
C GLY A 65 26.72 -13.36 22.59
N LYS A 66 27.41 -12.80 21.58
CA LYS A 66 26.73 -12.16 20.45
C LYS A 66 26.02 -13.18 19.55
N ASN A 67 24.71 -12.95 19.34
CA ASN A 67 23.78 -13.67 18.48
C ASN A 67 23.34 -15.08 18.95
N LEU A 68 23.66 -15.49 20.18
CA LEU A 68 23.07 -16.66 20.83
C LEU A 68 23.04 -16.46 22.36
N THR A 69 21.85 -16.23 22.93
CA THR A 69 21.68 -16.22 24.40
C THR A 69 21.60 -17.65 24.96
N GLY A 70 22.53 -17.99 25.86
CA GLY A 70 22.70 -19.33 26.42
C GLY A 70 22.52 -19.33 27.93
N PHE A 71 21.42 -19.89 28.41
CA PHE A 71 21.01 -19.82 29.81
C PHE A 71 21.30 -21.12 30.55
N ARG A 72 21.73 -21.01 31.82
CA ARG A 72 21.87 -22.18 32.70
C ARG A 72 20.57 -22.44 33.46
N VAL A 73 20.04 -23.67 33.40
CA VAL A 73 18.80 -24.05 34.10
C VAL A 73 18.92 -25.42 34.76
N THR A 74 18.44 -25.56 35.99
CA THR A 74 18.49 -26.81 36.76
C THR A 74 17.33 -27.75 36.43
N VAL A 75 17.64 -29.04 36.26
CA VAL A 75 16.66 -30.13 36.05
C VAL A 75 15.82 -30.31 37.33
N PRO A 76 14.48 -30.17 37.28
CA PRO A 76 13.62 -30.27 38.45
C PRO A 76 13.70 -31.61 39.18
N GLU A 77 13.54 -31.58 40.50
CA GLU A 77 13.33 -32.79 41.28
C GLU A 77 12.04 -33.48 40.83
N ASN A 78 12.13 -34.80 40.60
CA ASN A 78 11.12 -35.70 40.01
C ASN A 78 10.98 -35.75 38.47
N SER A 79 11.70 -34.96 37.67
CA SER A 79 11.60 -35.07 36.19
C SER A 79 12.17 -36.39 35.65
N ILE A 80 11.45 -37.07 34.76
CA ILE A 80 11.83 -38.36 34.18
C ILE A 80 12.69 -38.15 32.90
N PRO A 81 13.74 -38.96 32.66
CA PRO A 81 14.52 -38.85 31.42
C PRO A 81 13.65 -39.09 30.18
N GLY A 82 13.68 -38.14 29.24
CA GLY A 82 12.81 -38.11 28.04
C GLY A 82 11.52 -37.30 28.19
N GLU A 83 11.14 -36.88 29.41
CA GLU A 83 9.99 -36.01 29.70
C GLU A 83 10.28 -34.54 29.31
N GLU A 84 9.24 -33.74 29.07
CA GLU A 84 9.35 -32.30 28.80
C GLU A 84 8.90 -31.46 29.99
N PHE A 85 9.75 -30.55 30.46
CA PHE A 85 9.45 -29.60 31.53
C PHE A 85 9.53 -28.15 31.03
N GLN A 86 8.80 -27.25 31.67
CA GLN A 86 8.81 -25.81 31.34
C GLN A 86 9.78 -25.06 32.24
N VAL A 87 10.52 -24.12 31.63
CA VAL A 87 11.53 -23.31 32.30
C VAL A 87 11.37 -21.84 31.91
N TYR A 88 11.58 -20.95 32.87
CA TYR A 88 11.63 -19.51 32.63
C TYR A 88 13.04 -19.11 32.20
N VAL A 89 13.12 -18.34 31.11
CA VAL A 89 14.34 -17.97 30.41
C VAL A 89 14.24 -16.49 30.07
N GLY A 90 14.74 -15.65 30.99
CA GLY A 90 14.36 -14.24 31.03
C GLY A 90 12.84 -14.10 31.20
N SER A 91 12.19 -13.38 30.28
CA SER A 91 10.73 -13.23 30.23
C SER A 91 9.99 -14.35 29.47
N ARG A 92 10.70 -15.32 28.87
CA ARG A 92 10.12 -16.36 28.00
C ARG A 92 9.94 -17.68 28.76
N ILE A 93 8.91 -18.47 28.42
CA ILE A 93 8.77 -19.86 28.87
C ILE A 93 9.21 -20.78 27.73
N VAL A 94 10.20 -21.64 28.00
CA VAL A 94 10.72 -22.64 27.06
C VAL A 94 10.36 -24.04 27.54
N ARG A 95 10.02 -24.95 26.62
CA ARG A 95 9.90 -26.39 26.91
C ARG A 95 11.23 -27.07 26.62
N VAL A 96 11.75 -27.80 27.59
CA VAL A 96 13.03 -28.51 27.52
C VAL A 96 12.78 -29.99 27.78
N ARG A 97 13.30 -30.86 26.90
CA ARG A 97 13.23 -32.31 27.09
C ARG A 97 14.43 -32.80 27.90
N CYS A 98 14.17 -33.53 28.99
CA CYS A 98 15.21 -34.04 29.88
C CYS A 98 16.07 -35.11 29.17
N PRO A 99 17.41 -34.98 29.10
CA PRO A 99 18.24 -35.96 28.40
C PRO A 99 18.31 -37.31 29.14
N LEU A 100 18.44 -38.41 28.37
CA LEU A 100 18.33 -39.79 28.86
C LEU A 100 19.31 -40.19 29.99
N ASN A 101 20.43 -39.47 30.15
CA ASN A 101 21.52 -39.81 31.07
C ASN A 101 21.66 -38.84 32.27
N TRP A 102 20.71 -37.93 32.48
CA TRP A 102 20.81 -36.86 33.48
C TRP A 102 20.08 -37.18 34.79
N ARG A 103 20.54 -36.57 35.88
CA ARG A 103 19.94 -36.67 37.22
C ARG A 103 19.27 -35.34 37.60
N PRO A 104 18.19 -35.37 38.41
CA PRO A 104 17.64 -34.16 39.01
C PRO A 104 18.68 -33.36 39.78
N GLY A 105 18.52 -32.03 39.83
CA GLY A 105 19.45 -31.11 40.47
C GLY A 105 20.71 -30.77 39.64
N GLN A 106 20.93 -31.41 38.47
CA GLN A 106 22.00 -31.01 37.56
C GLN A 106 21.59 -29.82 36.67
N SER A 107 22.50 -28.91 36.37
CA SER A 107 22.23 -27.72 35.54
C SER A 107 22.58 -27.93 34.06
N LEU A 108 21.56 -27.89 33.20
CA LEU A 108 21.66 -27.86 31.74
C LEU A 108 22.05 -26.46 31.25
N GLN A 109 22.62 -26.38 30.05
CA GLN A 109 22.67 -25.13 29.27
C GLN A 109 21.65 -25.20 28.13
N VAL A 110 20.77 -24.21 28.06
CA VAL A 110 19.72 -24.08 27.05
C VAL A 110 20.05 -22.87 26.18
N THR A 111 20.41 -23.12 24.92
CA THR A 111 20.55 -22.06 23.92
C THR A 111 19.19 -21.82 23.29
N VAL A 112 18.62 -20.64 23.49
CA VAL A 112 17.41 -20.21 22.79
C VAL A 112 17.84 -19.42 21.56
N PRO A 113 17.25 -19.63 20.37
CA PRO A 113 17.46 -18.71 19.26
C PRO A 113 17.03 -17.32 19.69
N ASP A 114 17.88 -16.31 19.49
CA ASP A 114 17.45 -14.93 19.58
C ASP A 114 16.39 -14.73 18.48
N GLN A 115 15.11 -14.82 18.85
CA GLN A 115 14.05 -14.29 18.01
C GLN A 115 14.38 -12.82 17.82
N GLU A 116 14.70 -12.43 16.59
CA GLU A 116 14.59 -11.06 16.13
C GLU A 116 13.24 -10.55 16.63
N GLU A 117 13.25 -9.49 17.43
CA GLU A 117 12.01 -8.83 17.79
C GLU A 117 11.42 -8.30 16.49
N VAL A 118 10.42 -9.02 15.97
CA VAL A 118 9.46 -8.46 15.02
C VAL A 118 8.68 -7.43 15.82
N GLN A 119 9.31 -6.27 15.98
CA GLN A 119 8.67 -5.08 16.51
C GLN A 119 7.46 -4.86 15.63
N ASN A 120 6.27 -4.95 16.24
CA ASN A 120 5.03 -4.49 15.62
C ASN A 120 5.04 -2.95 15.61
N GLU A 121 6.05 -2.37 14.96
CA GLU A 121 5.93 -1.07 14.32
C GLU A 121 4.73 -1.18 13.39
N SER A 122 3.64 -0.51 13.75
CA SER A 122 2.50 -0.33 12.87
C SER A 122 3.01 0.32 11.58
N PHE A 123 3.07 -0.47 10.51
CA PHE A 123 3.90 -0.24 9.33
C PHE A 123 3.92 1.24 8.94
N TYR A 124 5.00 1.95 9.29
CA TYR A 124 5.05 3.41 9.20
C TYR A 124 5.17 3.79 7.73
N ILE A 125 4.01 3.89 7.07
CA ILE A 125 3.87 4.57 5.79
C ILE A 125 4.39 5.99 6.05
N PRO A 126 5.58 6.37 5.54
CA PRO A 126 6.09 7.72 5.75
C PRO A 126 5.05 8.67 5.19
N ARG A 127 4.68 9.74 5.91
CA ARG A 127 3.59 10.62 5.45
C ARG A 127 3.92 11.17 4.07
N ILE A 128 3.28 10.59 3.05
CA ILE A 128 3.47 10.97 1.66
C ILE A 128 2.69 12.25 1.42
N ASP A 129 3.24 13.36 1.89
CA ASP A 129 2.63 14.67 1.73
C ASP A 129 2.84 15.19 0.32
N ASP A 130 2.17 14.56 -0.64
CA ASP A 130 1.61 15.27 -1.79
C ASP A 130 0.12 15.60 -1.61
N HIS A 131 -0.42 15.42 -0.41
CA HIS A 131 -1.74 15.92 -0.01
C HIS A 131 -1.85 17.44 -0.25
N ASN A 132 -0.85 18.19 0.23
CA ASN A 132 -0.77 19.65 0.06
C ASN A 132 -0.35 20.10 -1.36
N LYS A 133 -0.31 19.20 -2.35
CA LYS A 133 0.14 19.50 -3.73
C LYS A 133 -0.97 19.48 -4.78
N TYR A 134 -2.19 19.02 -4.45
CA TYR A 134 -3.34 19.09 -5.34
C TYR A 134 -4.39 20.03 -4.74
N PRO A 135 -5.18 20.76 -5.55
CA PRO A 135 -6.25 21.60 -5.03
C PRO A 135 -7.33 20.75 -4.37
N THR A 136 -7.70 21.15 -3.15
CA THR A 136 -8.93 20.73 -2.46
C THR A 136 -9.97 21.85 -2.55
N SER A 137 -11.22 21.53 -2.22
CA SER A 137 -12.32 22.48 -2.10
C SER A 137 -12.96 22.37 -0.72
N ASP A 138 -13.79 23.33 -0.33
CA ASP A 138 -14.43 23.35 0.99
C ASP A 138 -15.25 22.08 1.25
N GLU A 139 -15.87 21.50 0.21
CA GLU A 139 -16.61 20.23 0.30
C GLU A 139 -15.68 19.02 0.53
N TYR A 140 -14.42 19.07 0.07
CA TYR A 140 -13.42 18.05 0.43
C TYR A 140 -13.03 18.17 1.90
N GLU A 141 -12.81 19.40 2.40
CA GLU A 141 -12.42 19.60 3.80
C GLU A 141 -13.56 19.20 4.74
N GLN A 142 -14.82 19.50 4.39
CA GLN A 142 -16.01 18.98 5.08
C GLN A 142 -16.03 17.43 5.10
N ALA A 143 -15.78 16.77 3.96
CA ALA A 143 -15.70 15.32 3.91
C ALA A 143 -14.55 14.76 4.78
N ARG A 144 -13.41 15.46 4.85
CA ARG A 144 -12.27 15.09 5.70
C ARG A 144 -12.58 15.22 7.18
N GLU A 145 -13.33 16.24 7.59
CA GLU A 145 -13.81 16.43 8.96
C GLU A 145 -14.84 15.36 9.35
N LEU A 146 -15.85 15.13 8.51
CA LEU A 146 -16.84 14.05 8.68
C LEU A 146 -16.18 12.68 8.82
N TYR A 147 -15.18 12.36 8.00
CA TYR A 147 -14.44 11.10 8.10
C TYR A 147 -13.64 10.99 9.40
N SER A 148 -13.12 12.11 9.89
CA SER A 148 -12.27 12.18 11.09
C SER A 148 -13.06 12.06 12.40
N SER A 149 -14.40 12.15 12.37
CA SER A 149 -15.28 11.82 13.50
C SER A 149 -15.16 10.36 13.98
N HIS A 150 -14.77 9.44 13.09
CA HIS A 150 -14.87 7.99 13.24
C HIS A 150 -16.29 7.45 13.53
N ASN A 151 -17.33 8.28 13.36
CA ASN A 151 -18.73 7.85 13.36
C ASN A 151 -19.05 7.15 12.04
N ILE A 152 -19.76 6.01 12.12
CA ILE A 152 -20.15 5.22 10.94
C ILE A 152 -20.97 6.05 9.95
N GLN A 153 -21.94 6.86 10.42
CA GLN A 153 -22.80 7.63 9.52
C GLN A 153 -22.04 8.75 8.81
N ASP A 154 -21.19 9.46 9.54
CA ASP A 154 -20.40 10.58 9.03
C ASP A 154 -19.30 10.10 8.08
N MET A 155 -18.66 8.94 8.37
CA MET A 155 -17.73 8.27 7.44
C MET A 155 -18.43 7.82 6.14
N GLN A 156 -19.69 7.37 6.20
CA GLN A 156 -20.46 7.03 5.00
C GLN A 156 -20.76 8.28 4.15
N GLU A 157 -21.18 9.38 4.78
CA GLU A 157 -21.40 10.65 4.07
C GLU A 157 -20.10 11.16 3.44
N ALA A 158 -19.00 11.17 4.21
CA ALA A 158 -17.67 11.54 3.72
C ALA A 158 -17.22 10.74 2.50
N VAL A 159 -17.43 9.42 2.47
CA VAL A 159 -17.05 8.59 1.33
C VAL A 159 -17.97 8.82 0.13
N GLY A 160 -19.25 9.12 0.35
CA GLY A 160 -20.16 9.61 -0.71
C GLY A 160 -19.72 10.95 -1.32
N LEU A 161 -19.23 11.88 -0.48
CA LEU A 161 -18.63 13.15 -0.92
C LEU A 161 -17.29 12.92 -1.64
N TYR A 162 -16.42 12.04 -1.15
CA TYR A 162 -15.19 11.68 -1.85
C TYR A 162 -15.48 11.09 -3.24
N TYR A 163 -16.45 10.17 -3.36
CA TYR A 163 -16.89 9.61 -4.64
C TYR A 163 -17.31 10.73 -5.60
N ARG A 164 -18.22 11.61 -5.16
CA ARG A 164 -18.69 12.78 -5.91
C ARG A 164 -17.53 13.63 -6.42
N LEU A 165 -16.64 14.06 -5.52
CA LEU A 165 -15.49 14.90 -5.84
C LEU A 165 -14.48 14.20 -6.77
N ALA A 166 -14.33 12.88 -6.67
CA ALA A 166 -13.47 12.10 -7.56
C ALA A 166 -14.03 11.99 -8.99
N VAL A 167 -15.35 11.96 -9.18
CA VAL A 167 -15.98 11.82 -10.51
C VAL A 167 -16.39 13.15 -11.16
N GLU A 168 -16.87 14.13 -10.38
CA GLU A 168 -17.34 15.43 -10.88
C GLU A 168 -16.21 16.43 -11.14
N VAL A 169 -15.17 16.46 -10.30
CA VAL A 169 -14.05 17.42 -10.43
C VAL A 169 -12.68 16.77 -10.50
N GLY A 170 -12.61 15.44 -10.46
CA GLY A 170 -11.34 14.70 -10.57
C GLY A 170 -10.41 14.84 -9.37
N CYS A 171 -10.97 15.10 -8.17
CA CYS A 171 -10.20 15.34 -6.95
C CYS A 171 -9.24 14.18 -6.62
N VAL A 172 -7.95 14.39 -6.87
CA VAL A 172 -6.87 13.42 -6.64
C VAL A 172 -6.81 13.00 -5.17
N ARG A 173 -7.14 13.91 -4.26
CA ARG A 173 -7.16 13.67 -2.82
C ARG A 173 -8.28 12.70 -2.45
N SER A 174 -9.51 12.94 -2.91
CA SER A 174 -10.64 12.02 -2.74
C SER A 174 -10.39 10.64 -3.36
N MET A 175 -9.69 10.54 -4.50
CA MET A 175 -9.29 9.26 -5.08
C MET A 175 -8.35 8.45 -4.17
N TYR A 176 -7.43 9.13 -3.46
CA TYR A 176 -6.61 8.50 -2.43
C TYR A 176 -7.45 8.10 -1.21
N ASP A 177 -8.34 8.95 -0.72
CA ASP A 177 -9.12 8.66 0.49
C ASP A 177 -10.14 7.53 0.27
N LEU A 178 -10.77 7.44 -0.91
CA LEU A 178 -11.55 6.28 -1.37
C LEU A 178 -10.71 4.99 -1.38
N GLY A 179 -9.54 5.04 -2.00
CA GLY A 179 -8.62 3.91 -2.06
C GLY A 179 -8.15 3.46 -0.68
N SER A 180 -7.80 4.42 0.20
CA SER A 180 -7.44 4.20 1.59
C SER A 180 -8.59 3.55 2.36
N HIS A 181 -9.81 4.07 2.25
CA HIS A 181 -11.01 3.53 2.89
C HIS A 181 -11.23 2.05 2.51
N PHE A 182 -11.39 1.74 1.22
CA PHE A 182 -11.64 0.35 0.78
C PHE A 182 -10.46 -0.60 1.01
N SER A 183 -9.23 -0.09 1.19
CA SER A 183 -8.06 -0.87 1.61
C SER A 183 -7.96 -1.12 3.12
N LYS A 184 -8.79 -0.47 3.94
CA LYS A 184 -8.74 -0.48 5.42
C LYS A 184 -10.09 -0.76 6.09
N CYS A 185 -11.14 -1.11 5.33
CA CYS A 185 -12.46 -1.43 5.90
C CYS A 185 -12.33 -2.54 6.96
N ASP A 186 -12.94 -2.28 8.12
CA ASP A 186 -12.54 -2.92 9.37
C ASP A 186 -12.94 -4.41 9.47
N GLN A 187 -12.05 -5.19 10.09
CA GLN A 187 -12.19 -6.54 10.67
C GLN A 187 -12.93 -7.68 9.94
N ALA A 188 -13.51 -7.50 8.76
CA ALA A 188 -14.28 -8.55 8.06
C ALA A 188 -13.71 -8.97 6.68
N VAL A 189 -13.58 -8.05 5.72
CA VAL A 189 -13.10 -8.35 4.35
C VAL A 189 -12.36 -7.15 3.75
N GLU A 190 -11.09 -7.31 3.40
CA GLU A 190 -10.29 -6.30 2.68
C GLU A 190 -10.78 -6.14 1.22
N LYS A 191 -11.44 -5.03 0.88
CA LYS A 191 -11.98 -4.79 -0.47
C LYS A 191 -10.97 -4.15 -1.43
N PHE A 192 -9.78 -4.75 -1.51
CA PHE A 192 -8.70 -4.25 -2.38
C PHE A 192 -9.10 -4.17 -3.87
N HIS A 193 -10.01 -5.01 -4.36
CA HIS A 193 -10.52 -4.95 -5.73
C HIS A 193 -11.35 -3.69 -6.01
N VAL A 194 -12.04 -3.16 -4.99
CA VAL A 194 -12.75 -1.87 -5.02
C VAL A 194 -11.80 -0.70 -4.81
N ALA A 195 -10.76 -0.85 -3.98
CA ALA A 195 -9.73 0.17 -3.77
C ALA A 195 -8.88 0.43 -5.04
N THR A 196 -8.55 -0.64 -5.77
CA THR A 196 -7.62 -0.64 -6.92
C THR A 196 -7.95 0.41 -7.99
N PRO A 197 -9.19 0.56 -8.52
CA PRO A 197 -9.49 1.59 -9.52
C PRO A 197 -9.27 3.02 -9.01
N TRP A 198 -9.64 3.34 -7.77
CA TRP A 198 -9.44 4.69 -7.19
C TRP A 198 -7.96 5.00 -6.96
N LEU A 199 -7.21 4.02 -6.44
CA LEU A 199 -5.76 4.13 -6.32
C LEU A 199 -5.09 4.28 -7.70
N LEU A 200 -5.56 3.59 -8.75
CA LEU A 200 -5.05 3.78 -10.11
C LEU A 200 -5.35 5.18 -10.67
N GLU A 201 -6.56 5.71 -10.49
CA GLU A 201 -6.93 7.07 -10.91
C GLU A 201 -6.06 8.14 -10.21
N GLY A 202 -5.83 8.01 -8.90
CA GLY A 202 -4.91 8.90 -8.18
C GLY A 202 -3.46 8.75 -8.63
N ALA A 203 -2.98 7.51 -8.84
CA ALA A 203 -1.60 7.22 -9.19
C ALA A 203 -1.21 7.69 -10.61
N ILE A 204 -2.13 7.62 -11.59
CA ILE A 204 -1.92 8.20 -12.93
C ILE A 204 -1.96 9.73 -12.92
N ARG A 205 -2.72 10.35 -12.00
CA ARG A 205 -2.74 11.82 -11.78
C ARG A 205 -1.57 12.35 -10.97
N GLY A 206 -0.78 11.47 -10.34
CA GLY A 206 0.45 11.87 -9.66
C GLY A 206 0.56 11.44 -8.21
N SER A 207 -0.54 11.07 -7.55
CA SER A 207 -0.60 10.84 -6.09
C SER A 207 0.45 9.84 -5.64
N GLY A 208 1.37 10.29 -4.80
CA GLY A 208 2.39 9.47 -4.18
C GLY A 208 1.78 8.45 -3.24
N GLY A 209 0.79 8.89 -2.45
CA GLY A 209 -0.01 8.02 -1.58
C GLY A 209 -0.61 6.84 -2.35
N CYS A 210 -1.25 7.10 -3.49
CA CYS A 210 -1.81 6.03 -4.31
C CYS A 210 -0.72 5.14 -4.95
N ARG A 211 0.37 5.74 -5.46
CA ARG A 211 1.49 5.00 -6.07
C ARG A 211 2.13 4.02 -5.08
N TYR A 212 2.28 4.44 -3.83
CA TYR A 212 2.83 3.62 -2.76
C TYR A 212 1.85 2.51 -2.35
N LEU A 213 0.60 2.84 -2.02
CA LEU A 213 -0.42 1.83 -1.66
C LEU A 213 -0.64 0.78 -2.76
N LEU A 214 -0.59 1.17 -4.04
CA LEU A 214 -0.59 0.21 -5.15
C LEU A 214 0.60 -0.76 -5.06
N ALA A 215 1.81 -0.25 -4.86
CA ALA A 215 3.03 -1.05 -4.87
C ALA A 215 3.24 -1.89 -3.61
N THR A 216 2.88 -1.40 -2.42
CA THR A 216 3.19 -2.03 -1.14
C THR A 216 2.03 -2.79 -0.51
N SER A 217 0.79 -2.56 -0.97
CA SER A 217 -0.41 -3.22 -0.44
C SER A 217 -1.16 -3.99 -1.52
N VAL A 218 -1.58 -3.34 -2.61
CA VAL A 218 -2.41 -3.96 -3.66
C VAL A 218 -1.64 -5.05 -4.42
N TYR A 219 -0.56 -4.70 -5.10
CA TYR A 219 0.18 -5.63 -5.95
C TYR A 219 1.07 -6.61 -5.17
N GLU A 220 1.39 -6.29 -3.91
CA GLU A 220 2.09 -7.17 -2.97
C GLU A 220 1.15 -8.20 -2.29
N GLY A 221 -0.14 -7.86 -2.16
CA GLY A 221 -1.21 -8.76 -1.72
C GLY A 221 -1.86 -9.59 -2.84
N ALA A 222 -1.49 -9.36 -4.10
CA ALA A 222 -2.11 -9.99 -5.26
C ALA A 222 -1.91 -11.51 -5.34
N LYS A 223 -2.95 -12.19 -5.81
CA LYS A 223 -3.00 -13.62 -6.09
C LYS A 223 -3.11 -13.90 -7.60
N PRO A 224 -2.74 -15.12 -8.06
CA PRO A 224 -2.04 -16.16 -7.31
C PRO A 224 -0.55 -15.85 -7.09
N LYS A 225 -0.04 -14.77 -7.69
CA LYS A 225 1.32 -14.24 -7.51
C LYS A 225 1.31 -12.72 -7.34
N ARG A 226 2.28 -12.23 -6.57
CA ARG A 226 2.57 -10.80 -6.42
C ARG A 226 2.98 -10.20 -7.75
N ALA A 227 2.40 -9.04 -8.10
CA ALA A 227 2.60 -8.40 -9.39
C ALA A 227 3.83 -7.47 -9.39
N TYR A 228 5.00 -8.04 -9.07
CA TYR A 228 6.28 -7.32 -8.90
C TYR A 228 6.61 -6.36 -10.06
N ALA A 229 6.20 -6.67 -11.30
CA ALA A 229 6.41 -5.80 -12.44
C ALA A 229 5.67 -4.44 -12.31
N LEU A 230 4.53 -4.45 -11.63
CA LEU A 230 3.72 -3.29 -11.28
C LEU A 230 4.24 -2.61 -10.01
N ASN A 231 4.68 -3.35 -8.97
CA ASN A 231 5.38 -2.77 -7.80
C ASN A 231 6.56 -1.89 -8.27
N ILE A 232 7.45 -2.48 -9.10
CA ILE A 232 8.65 -1.81 -9.64
C ILE A 232 8.27 -0.58 -10.46
N TYR A 233 7.19 -0.65 -11.24
CA TYR A 233 6.72 0.50 -12.03
C TYR A 233 6.26 1.66 -11.14
N TRP A 234 5.41 1.38 -10.15
CA TRP A 234 4.80 2.42 -9.32
C TRP A 234 5.80 3.04 -8.34
N LEU A 235 6.71 2.24 -7.76
CA LEU A 235 7.83 2.77 -6.96
C LEU A 235 8.79 3.62 -7.79
N LYS A 236 9.09 3.25 -9.04
CA LYS A 236 9.89 4.10 -9.95
C LYS A 236 9.17 5.37 -10.38
N MET A 237 7.84 5.44 -10.28
CA MET A 237 7.08 6.68 -10.45
C MET A 237 7.07 7.52 -9.17
N TYR A 238 6.93 6.88 -8.01
CA TYR A 238 7.00 7.49 -6.69
C TYR A 238 8.35 8.19 -6.45
N ALA A 239 9.45 7.41 -6.51
CA ALA A 239 10.83 7.86 -6.33
C ALA A 239 11.28 8.97 -7.29
N LYS A 240 10.57 9.16 -8.42
CA LYS A 240 10.88 10.16 -9.45
C LYS A 240 10.11 11.48 -9.27
N PHE A 241 8.92 11.46 -8.67
CA PHE A 241 7.96 12.56 -8.74
C PHE A 241 7.34 12.98 -7.40
N ASN A 242 7.50 12.17 -6.36
CA ASN A 242 6.87 12.37 -5.06
C ASN A 242 7.93 12.49 -3.96
N THR A 243 8.97 11.66 -4.03
CA THR A 243 10.14 11.66 -3.16
C THR A 243 11.11 12.80 -3.48
N SER A 244 11.78 13.39 -2.48
CA SER A 244 12.71 14.52 -2.70
C SER A 244 13.95 14.57 -1.80
N ASN A 245 13.96 13.97 -0.61
CA ASN A 245 15.16 13.92 0.22
C ASN A 245 16.01 12.66 -0.04
N TYR A 246 17.30 12.75 0.29
CA TYR A 246 18.28 11.70 -0.03
C TYR A 246 17.98 10.36 0.65
N SER A 247 17.54 10.39 1.91
CA SER A 247 17.21 9.22 2.72
C SER A 247 16.02 8.43 2.16
N GLU A 248 14.93 9.11 1.79
CA GLU A 248 13.78 8.46 1.16
C GLU A 248 14.15 7.91 -0.23
N ILE A 249 14.92 8.66 -1.03
CA ILE A 249 15.40 8.19 -2.34
C ILE A 249 16.26 6.92 -2.16
N GLN A 250 17.08 6.84 -1.11
CA GLN A 250 17.86 5.63 -0.81
C GLN A 250 16.97 4.45 -0.38
N PHE A 251 15.94 4.70 0.43
CA PHE A 251 14.95 3.70 0.86
C PHE A 251 14.14 3.16 -0.34
N ASP A 252 13.58 4.04 -1.17
CA ASP A 252 12.81 3.70 -2.37
C ASP A 252 13.65 2.85 -3.34
N ASN A 253 14.91 3.25 -3.58
CA ASN A 253 15.82 2.48 -4.44
C ASN A 253 16.17 1.11 -3.83
N SER A 254 16.19 0.98 -2.50
CA SER A 254 16.35 -0.32 -1.82
C SER A 254 15.13 -1.23 -2.07
N MET A 255 13.92 -0.70 -1.88
CA MET A 255 12.67 -1.44 -2.11
C MET A 255 12.49 -1.82 -3.60
N ILE A 256 12.78 -0.90 -4.52
CA ILE A 256 12.83 -1.19 -5.97
C ILE A 256 13.80 -2.33 -6.26
N LYS A 257 15.02 -2.29 -5.70
CA LYS A 257 16.05 -3.31 -5.88
C LYS A 257 15.64 -4.66 -5.27
N GLN A 258 14.89 -4.68 -4.18
CA GLN A 258 14.31 -5.89 -3.59
C GLN A 258 13.36 -6.58 -4.57
N PHE A 259 12.40 -5.85 -5.16
CA PHE A 259 11.49 -6.41 -6.16
C PHE A 259 12.21 -6.78 -7.47
N GLU A 260 13.20 -5.99 -7.91
CA GLU A 260 14.03 -6.32 -9.07
C GLU A 260 14.83 -7.62 -8.88
N ASN A 261 15.31 -7.91 -7.67
CA ASN A 261 15.95 -9.19 -7.36
C ASN A 261 14.98 -10.37 -7.57
N SER A 262 13.70 -10.22 -7.20
CA SER A 262 12.69 -11.27 -7.30
C SER A 262 12.34 -11.66 -8.76
N VAL A 263 12.39 -10.70 -9.70
CA VAL A 263 12.01 -10.94 -11.10
C VAL A 263 13.19 -11.26 -12.03
N TYR A 264 14.35 -10.63 -11.83
CA TYR A 264 15.49 -10.81 -12.73
C TYR A 264 16.36 -12.03 -12.41
N LYS A 265 16.54 -12.38 -11.12
CA LYS A 265 17.61 -13.31 -10.68
C LYS A 265 17.16 -14.77 -10.54
N SER A 266 15.90 -15.05 -10.81
CA SER A 266 15.28 -16.37 -10.65
C SER A 266 14.16 -16.57 -11.66
N CYS A 267 13.92 -17.83 -12.03
CA CYS A 267 12.77 -18.23 -12.82
C CYS A 267 11.45 -17.90 -12.08
N GLY A 268 10.56 -17.11 -12.71
CA GLY A 268 9.30 -16.64 -12.09
C GLY A 268 8.36 -17.73 -11.57
N MET A 269 8.50 -18.98 -12.07
CA MET A 269 7.77 -20.15 -11.58
C MET A 269 8.55 -20.95 -10.54
N CYS A 270 9.65 -21.58 -10.97
CA CYS A 270 10.34 -22.61 -10.19
C CYS A 270 11.56 -22.09 -9.42
N LEU A 271 11.74 -20.76 -9.34
CA LEU A 271 12.77 -20.04 -8.58
C LEU A 271 14.25 -20.38 -8.90
N LYS A 272 14.50 -21.26 -9.88
CA LYS A 272 15.85 -21.59 -10.38
C LYS A 272 16.60 -20.33 -10.79
N LYS A 273 17.77 -20.12 -10.20
CA LYS A 273 18.68 -19.00 -10.48
C LYS A 273 19.62 -19.35 -11.65
N GLU A 274 20.30 -18.36 -12.21
CA GLU A 274 21.31 -18.59 -13.23
C GLU A 274 22.50 -19.41 -12.72
N SER A 275 23.15 -20.15 -13.63
CA SER A 275 24.34 -20.94 -13.36
C SER A 275 25.23 -21.01 -14.60
N LYS A 276 26.42 -21.62 -14.48
CA LYS A 276 27.31 -21.88 -15.64
C LYS A 276 26.67 -22.72 -16.75
N THR A 277 25.56 -23.42 -16.47
CA THR A 277 24.82 -24.27 -17.41
C THR A 277 23.38 -23.83 -17.64
N LEU A 278 22.91 -22.78 -16.97
CA LEU A 278 21.55 -22.26 -17.10
C LEU A 278 21.55 -20.73 -17.18
N VAL A 279 21.27 -20.23 -18.38
CA VAL A 279 20.97 -18.81 -18.64
C VAL A 279 19.46 -18.63 -18.62
N LEU A 280 18.95 -17.63 -17.89
CA LEU A 280 17.52 -17.34 -17.85
C LEU A 280 17.13 -16.44 -19.04
N LYS A 281 15.93 -16.66 -19.60
CA LYS A 281 15.38 -15.84 -20.70
C LYS A 281 14.33 -14.89 -20.14
N GLN A 282 14.47 -13.60 -20.43
CA GLN A 282 13.48 -12.59 -20.06
C GLN A 282 12.21 -12.67 -20.91
N CYS A 283 11.07 -12.34 -20.29
CA CYS A 283 9.80 -12.13 -20.99
C CYS A 283 9.94 -11.03 -22.05
N LYS A 284 9.67 -11.35 -23.32
CA LYS A 284 9.72 -10.40 -24.45
C LYS A 284 8.74 -9.22 -24.33
N GLY A 285 7.72 -9.31 -23.45
CA GLY A 285 6.70 -8.28 -23.26
C GLY A 285 7.08 -7.22 -22.22
N CYS A 286 7.48 -7.65 -21.01
CA CYS A 286 7.84 -6.74 -19.92
C CYS A 286 9.35 -6.52 -19.73
N SER A 287 10.19 -7.44 -20.22
CA SER A 287 11.64 -7.51 -19.95
C SER A 287 12.04 -7.56 -18.46
N LEU A 288 11.12 -7.93 -17.57
CA LEU A 288 11.36 -8.03 -16.12
C LEU A 288 11.47 -9.47 -15.63
N HIS A 289 10.41 -10.28 -15.81
CA HIS A 289 10.40 -11.67 -15.36
C HIS A 289 11.27 -12.57 -16.23
N CYS A 290 12.07 -13.40 -15.56
CA CYS A 290 13.01 -14.37 -16.15
C CYS A 290 12.49 -15.81 -16.08
N TYR A 291 12.91 -16.69 -17.01
CA TYR A 291 12.49 -18.10 -17.07
C TYR A 291 13.62 -19.06 -17.46
N CYS A 292 13.62 -20.27 -16.89
CA CYS A 292 14.57 -21.34 -17.23
C CYS A 292 14.12 -22.22 -18.40
N SER A 293 12.84 -22.19 -18.76
CA SER A 293 12.26 -22.97 -19.86
C SER A 293 10.99 -22.31 -20.38
N GLU A 294 10.59 -22.68 -21.59
CA GLU A 294 9.33 -22.24 -22.21
C GLU A 294 8.12 -22.70 -21.40
N THR A 295 8.12 -23.94 -20.89
CA THR A 295 7.09 -24.44 -19.96
C THR A 295 6.92 -23.52 -18.75
N CYS A 296 8.01 -23.13 -18.09
CA CYS A 296 7.92 -22.19 -16.96
C CYS A 296 7.44 -20.79 -17.37
N GLN A 297 7.69 -20.36 -18.61
CA GLN A 297 7.10 -19.10 -19.10
C GLN A 297 5.59 -19.25 -19.32
N THR A 298 5.13 -20.33 -19.95
CA THR A 298 3.71 -20.57 -20.23
C THR A 298 2.89 -20.73 -18.95
N THR A 299 3.34 -21.56 -18.01
CA THR A 299 2.68 -21.72 -16.70
C THR A 299 2.60 -20.38 -15.93
N HIS A 300 3.62 -19.51 -16.02
CA HIS A 300 3.52 -18.17 -15.40
C HIS A 300 2.51 -17.27 -16.11
N TRP A 301 2.53 -17.32 -17.45
CA TRP A 301 1.71 -16.51 -18.34
C TRP A 301 0.22 -16.82 -18.20
N GLU A 302 -0.14 -18.08 -17.98
CA GLU A 302 -1.53 -18.55 -18.06
C GLU A 302 -2.12 -18.88 -16.68
N GLU A 303 -1.47 -19.74 -15.89
CA GLU A 303 -2.00 -20.14 -14.58
C GLU A 303 -1.78 -19.07 -13.50
N ASN A 304 -0.71 -18.29 -13.60
CA ASN A 304 -0.32 -17.29 -12.59
C ASN A 304 -0.54 -15.81 -13.00
N ASN A 305 -1.34 -15.55 -14.03
CA ASN A 305 -1.70 -14.22 -14.54
C ASN A 305 -0.52 -13.25 -14.81
N HIS A 306 0.67 -13.75 -15.17
CA HIS A 306 1.73 -12.86 -15.68
C HIS A 306 1.31 -12.18 -17.00
N ARG A 307 0.38 -12.78 -17.76
CA ARG A 307 -0.21 -12.17 -18.96
C ARG A 307 -0.89 -10.83 -18.66
N GLY A 308 -1.74 -10.78 -17.65
CA GLY A 308 -2.45 -9.57 -17.24
C GLY A 308 -1.50 -8.51 -16.69
N GLU A 309 -0.60 -8.89 -15.78
CA GLU A 309 0.47 -8.04 -15.26
C GLU A 309 1.30 -7.42 -16.39
N CYS A 310 1.76 -8.25 -17.33
CA CYS A 310 2.58 -7.81 -18.47
C CYS A 310 1.85 -6.84 -19.40
N LYS A 311 0.55 -7.06 -19.65
CA LYS A 311 -0.26 -6.18 -20.52
C LYS A 311 -0.65 -4.87 -19.82
N GLN A 312 -0.99 -4.92 -18.54
CA GLN A 312 -1.22 -3.72 -17.71
C GLN A 312 0.05 -2.86 -17.65
N LEU A 313 1.22 -3.49 -17.45
CA LEU A 313 2.52 -2.82 -17.52
C LEU A 313 2.84 -2.26 -18.93
N TYR A 314 2.42 -2.92 -20.01
CA TYR A 314 2.54 -2.38 -21.37
C TYR A 314 1.69 -1.12 -21.56
N ILE A 315 0.43 -1.13 -21.10
CA ILE A 315 -0.47 0.03 -21.11
C ILE A 315 0.17 1.20 -20.33
N LEU A 316 0.67 0.93 -19.13
CA LEU A 316 1.34 1.93 -18.29
C LEU A 316 2.65 2.46 -18.90
N ASN A 317 3.48 1.63 -19.54
CA ASN A 317 4.68 2.10 -20.24
C ASN A 317 4.36 2.90 -21.52
N LYS A 318 3.23 2.64 -22.18
CA LYS A 318 2.87 3.26 -23.47
C LYS A 318 2.02 4.52 -23.35
N TYR A 319 1.12 4.58 -22.37
CA TYR A 319 0.10 5.65 -22.25
C TYR A 319 0.22 6.50 -20.99
N HIS A 320 0.81 6.00 -19.89
CA HIS A 320 1.10 6.81 -18.70
C HIS A 320 2.54 7.36 -18.74
N LYS A 321 3.55 6.48 -18.80
CA LYS A 321 4.97 6.83 -18.64
C LYS A 321 5.50 7.97 -19.53
N PRO A 322 5.09 8.14 -20.81
CA PRO A 322 5.54 9.26 -21.64
C PRO A 322 4.89 10.61 -21.29
N TYR A 323 3.79 10.60 -20.53
CA TYR A 323 2.98 11.77 -20.17
C TYR A 323 2.85 11.96 -18.64
N ALA A 324 3.56 11.15 -17.84
CA ALA A 324 3.38 11.06 -16.39
C ALA A 324 3.80 12.33 -15.63
N LYS A 325 4.55 13.23 -16.28
CA LYS A 325 4.84 14.58 -15.75
C LYS A 325 3.72 15.54 -16.14
N GLU A 326 3.32 15.53 -17.40
CA GLU A 326 2.34 16.42 -18.01
C GLU A 326 0.93 16.22 -17.42
N ILE A 327 0.54 14.97 -17.17
CA ILE A 327 -0.70 14.62 -16.47
C ILE A 327 -0.67 15.11 -15.01
N ARG A 328 0.46 14.93 -14.31
CA ARG A 328 0.62 15.34 -12.91
C ARG A 328 0.65 16.84 -12.74
N ASP A 329 1.41 17.55 -13.57
CA ASP A 329 1.54 18.99 -13.49
C ASP A 329 0.21 19.68 -13.87
N ALA A 330 -0.60 19.08 -14.77
CA ALA A 330 -1.97 19.49 -15.01
C ALA A 330 -2.86 19.28 -13.77
N ALA A 331 -2.84 18.09 -13.16
CA ALA A 331 -3.67 17.78 -11.98
C ALA A 331 -3.33 18.66 -10.76
N ILE A 332 -2.05 18.94 -10.53
CA ILE A 332 -1.57 19.93 -9.53
C ILE A 332 -2.08 21.34 -9.83
N SER A 333 -2.21 21.68 -11.12
CA SER A 333 -2.80 22.94 -11.58
C SER A 333 -4.33 22.94 -11.64
N GLY A 334 -5.01 21.94 -11.08
CA GLY A 334 -6.48 21.81 -11.13
C GLY A 334 -7.06 21.56 -12.54
N ASN A 335 -6.25 21.03 -13.47
CA ASN A 335 -6.61 20.84 -14.88
C ASN A 335 -6.49 19.36 -15.30
N ASN A 336 -7.35 18.92 -16.23
CA ASN A 336 -7.24 17.60 -16.85
C ASN A 336 -6.33 17.64 -18.09
N HIS A 337 -5.47 16.63 -18.25
CA HIS A 337 -4.56 16.50 -19.39
C HIS A 337 -5.16 15.59 -20.50
N PRO A 338 -5.19 15.98 -21.79
CA PRO A 338 -5.91 15.25 -22.84
C PRO A 338 -5.51 13.79 -23.11
N ALA A 339 -4.35 13.32 -22.63
CA ALA A 339 -3.99 11.90 -22.69
C ALA A 339 -4.69 11.02 -21.63
N LEU A 340 -5.32 11.64 -20.62
CA LEU A 340 -5.83 10.98 -19.43
C LEU A 340 -7.02 10.06 -19.73
N ASP A 341 -8.05 10.51 -20.45
CA ASP A 341 -9.20 9.64 -20.79
C ASP A 341 -8.79 8.45 -21.67
N LYS A 342 -7.85 8.66 -22.58
CA LYS A 342 -7.26 7.59 -23.39
C LYS A 342 -6.49 6.57 -22.54
N LEU A 343 -5.85 7.02 -21.46
CA LEU A 343 -5.20 6.16 -20.46
C LEU A 343 -6.23 5.44 -19.58
N ARG A 344 -7.28 6.12 -19.09
CA ARG A 344 -8.39 5.53 -18.34
C ARG A 344 -9.05 4.40 -19.13
N TYR A 345 -9.45 4.69 -20.37
CA TYR A 345 -10.03 3.71 -21.28
C TYR A 345 -9.07 2.55 -21.57
N LYS A 346 -7.77 2.81 -21.77
CA LYS A 346 -6.79 1.74 -22.03
C LYS A 346 -6.44 0.91 -20.80
N LEU A 347 -6.64 1.42 -19.58
CA LEU A 347 -6.61 0.65 -18.33
C LEU A 347 -7.95 -0.01 -18.00
N GLY A 348 -9.03 0.27 -18.73
CA GLY A 348 -10.38 -0.22 -18.44
C GLY A 348 -11.06 0.44 -17.24
N LEU A 349 -10.53 1.56 -16.75
CA LEU A 349 -11.12 2.32 -15.63
C LEU A 349 -12.50 2.89 -15.98
N SER A 350 -12.75 3.15 -17.27
CA SER A 350 -14.01 3.63 -17.85
C SER A 350 -14.72 2.53 -18.66
N ARG A 351 -14.86 1.33 -18.07
CA ARG A 351 -15.70 0.24 -18.62
C ARG A 351 -17.17 0.43 -18.18
N PRO A 352 -18.16 -0.12 -18.90
CA PRO A 352 -19.55 -0.13 -18.45
C PRO A 352 -19.70 -0.83 -17.09
N LEU A 353 -20.52 -0.26 -16.19
CA LEU A 353 -20.72 -0.76 -14.83
C LEU A 353 -21.19 -2.22 -14.81
N GLN A 354 -22.04 -2.60 -15.76
CA GLN A 354 -22.60 -3.95 -15.90
C GLN A 354 -21.53 -5.03 -16.11
N GLU A 355 -20.33 -4.68 -16.59
CA GLU A 355 -19.24 -5.64 -16.76
C GLU A 355 -18.43 -5.89 -15.47
N TYR A 356 -18.78 -5.25 -14.34
CA TYR A 356 -18.13 -5.44 -13.04
C TYR A 356 -19.06 -5.25 -11.82
N GLU A 357 -20.38 -5.16 -12.03
CA GLU A 357 -21.37 -4.94 -10.98
C GLU A 357 -21.37 -6.07 -9.92
N GLU A 358 -21.26 -7.33 -10.34
CA GLU A 358 -21.13 -8.49 -9.43
C GLU A 358 -19.93 -8.37 -8.48
N LEU A 359 -18.75 -8.05 -9.01
CA LEU A 359 -17.52 -7.89 -8.24
C LEU A 359 -17.66 -6.78 -7.19
N LEU A 360 -18.35 -5.70 -7.57
CA LEU A 360 -18.42 -4.45 -6.83
C LEU A 360 -19.56 -4.41 -5.80
N HIS A 361 -20.70 -5.03 -6.09
CA HIS A 361 -21.89 -4.99 -5.22
C HIS A 361 -22.12 -6.27 -4.44
N HIS A 362 -21.70 -7.42 -4.97
CA HIS A 362 -21.96 -8.74 -4.37
C HIS A 362 -20.69 -9.47 -3.92
N ASN A 363 -19.50 -8.99 -4.29
CA ASN A 363 -18.24 -9.73 -4.22
C ASN A 363 -18.34 -11.10 -4.93
N THR A 364 -19.03 -11.15 -6.07
CA THR A 364 -19.15 -12.36 -6.89
C THR A 364 -18.53 -12.20 -8.27
N HIS A 365 -18.23 -13.33 -8.91
CA HIS A 365 -18.00 -13.42 -10.34
C HIS A 365 -18.59 -14.73 -10.85
N ASP A 366 -19.32 -14.68 -11.97
CA ASP A 366 -20.10 -15.80 -12.51
C ASP A 366 -21.00 -16.45 -11.44
N GLY A 367 -21.61 -15.62 -10.58
CA GLY A 367 -22.48 -16.06 -9.48
C GLY A 367 -21.78 -16.75 -8.30
N LYS A 368 -20.44 -16.75 -8.23
CA LYS A 368 -19.64 -17.37 -7.16
C LYS A 368 -18.91 -16.32 -6.33
N SER A 369 -18.80 -16.53 -5.02
CA SER A 369 -17.99 -15.69 -4.13
C SER A 369 -16.52 -15.64 -4.56
N ILE A 370 -15.90 -14.47 -4.49
CA ILE A 370 -14.49 -14.23 -4.88
C ILE A 370 -13.56 -14.10 -3.67
N ASP A 371 -12.27 -14.34 -3.88
CA ASP A 371 -11.23 -13.65 -3.09
C ASP A 371 -10.87 -12.33 -3.81
N PRO A 372 -11.04 -11.15 -3.17
CA PRO A 372 -10.62 -9.86 -3.72
C PRO A 372 -9.20 -9.83 -4.30
N LYS A 373 -8.28 -10.64 -3.75
CA LYS A 373 -6.85 -10.65 -4.10
C LYS A 373 -6.56 -11.24 -5.48
N ASP A 374 -7.47 -12.04 -6.04
CA ASP A 374 -7.37 -12.57 -7.41
C ASP A 374 -7.64 -11.47 -8.48
N TYR A 375 -8.34 -10.39 -8.10
CA TYR A 375 -8.86 -9.35 -9.02
C TYR A 375 -8.05 -8.04 -9.01
N LEU A 376 -6.86 -8.05 -8.39
CA LEU A 376 -6.00 -6.85 -8.24
C LEU A 376 -5.10 -6.61 -9.46
N VAL A 377 -4.72 -7.69 -10.15
CA VAL A 377 -3.94 -7.66 -11.39
C VAL A 377 -4.90 -7.57 -12.58
N GLY A 378 -4.50 -6.87 -13.63
CA GLY A 378 -5.31 -6.75 -14.85
C GLY A 378 -5.74 -8.10 -15.45
N ARG A 379 -6.83 -8.05 -16.21
CA ARG A 379 -7.41 -9.13 -17.03
C ARG A 379 -6.45 -9.56 -18.12
N ASP A 380 -6.86 -10.58 -18.87
CA ASP A 380 -6.17 -11.15 -20.03
C ASP A 380 -5.77 -10.14 -21.13
N ASP A 381 -6.32 -8.92 -21.15
CA ASP A 381 -5.96 -7.82 -22.06
C ASP A 381 -5.14 -6.69 -21.40
N GLY A 382 -4.96 -6.73 -20.08
CA GLY A 382 -4.30 -5.70 -19.26
C GLY A 382 -5.23 -4.64 -18.66
N THR A 383 -6.55 -4.74 -18.85
CA THR A 383 -7.54 -3.87 -18.21
C THR A 383 -7.85 -4.28 -16.77
N VAL A 384 -8.29 -3.35 -15.93
CA VAL A 384 -8.77 -3.67 -14.57
C VAL A 384 -10.06 -4.50 -14.60
N TRP A 385 -10.25 -5.34 -13.58
CA TRP A 385 -11.49 -6.08 -13.38
C TRP A 385 -12.66 -5.15 -13.01
N VAL A 386 -12.44 -4.25 -12.05
CA VAL A 386 -13.41 -3.27 -11.54
C VAL A 386 -13.04 -1.87 -12.05
N GLY A 387 -13.98 -1.17 -12.69
CA GLY A 387 -13.80 0.22 -13.14
C GLY A 387 -13.94 1.26 -12.01
N SER A 388 -13.48 2.49 -12.24
CA SER A 388 -13.69 3.62 -11.32
C SER A 388 -15.06 4.25 -11.53
N THR A 389 -15.31 4.70 -12.76
CA THR A 389 -16.60 5.19 -13.24
C THR A 389 -16.65 5.12 -14.78
N PRO A 390 -17.77 4.69 -15.39
CA PRO A 390 -17.87 4.50 -16.84
C PRO A 390 -17.65 5.78 -17.66
N ASP A 391 -18.10 6.94 -17.17
CA ASP A 391 -18.08 8.19 -17.93
C ASP A 391 -16.74 8.95 -17.80
N PRO A 392 -16.50 9.99 -18.63
CA PRO A 392 -15.41 10.94 -18.42
C PRO A 392 -15.49 11.63 -17.05
N ILE A 393 -14.36 11.74 -16.36
CA ILE A 393 -14.29 12.46 -15.09
C ILE A 393 -14.37 13.96 -15.39
N GLY A 394 -15.40 14.61 -14.89
CA GLY A 394 -15.78 15.99 -15.25
C GLY A 394 -16.93 16.13 -16.24
N SER A 395 -17.61 15.06 -16.67
CA SER A 395 -18.83 15.17 -17.53
C SER A 395 -20.15 15.05 -16.77
N TYR A 396 -20.14 14.94 -15.44
CA TYR A 396 -21.35 14.89 -14.62
C TYR A 396 -21.91 16.29 -14.38
N GLU A 397 -23.19 16.50 -14.68
CA GLU A 397 -23.89 17.74 -14.36
C GLU A 397 -24.19 17.83 -12.86
N LYS A 398 -23.73 18.93 -12.22
CA LYS A 398 -23.79 19.18 -10.77
C LYS A 398 -25.14 18.94 -10.07
N ASN A 399 -26.25 19.00 -10.82
CA ASN A 399 -27.61 18.96 -10.27
C ASN A 399 -28.45 17.78 -10.77
N ALA A 400 -27.97 16.95 -11.72
CA ALA A 400 -28.84 16.05 -12.49
C ALA A 400 -28.69 14.55 -12.17
N SER A 401 -27.61 14.13 -11.51
CA SER A 401 -27.25 12.70 -11.39
C SER A 401 -27.06 12.18 -9.97
N LEU A 402 -26.97 13.07 -8.96
CA LEU A 402 -26.44 12.71 -7.66
C LEU A 402 -27.29 11.71 -6.87
N ASP A 403 -28.59 11.93 -6.77
CA ASP A 403 -29.50 10.99 -6.11
C ASP A 403 -29.48 9.64 -6.84
N HIS A 404 -29.54 9.66 -8.18
CA HIS A 404 -29.58 8.46 -9.00
C HIS A 404 -28.31 7.59 -8.89
N ILE A 405 -27.15 8.22 -8.67
CA ILE A 405 -25.86 7.53 -8.51
C ILE A 405 -25.66 7.07 -7.06
N LEU A 406 -25.93 7.93 -6.07
CA LEU A 406 -25.72 7.60 -4.65
C LEU A 406 -26.75 6.59 -4.11
N GLU A 407 -28.03 6.70 -4.46
CA GLU A 407 -29.07 5.76 -4.02
C GLU A 407 -28.80 4.33 -4.52
N LYS A 408 -28.39 4.19 -5.78
CA LYS A 408 -28.24 2.88 -6.42
C LYS A 408 -26.93 2.18 -6.06
N TRP A 409 -25.82 2.90 -6.14
CA TRP A 409 -24.49 2.32 -6.00
C TRP A 409 -24.05 2.20 -4.52
N TYR A 410 -24.33 3.22 -3.71
CA TYR A 410 -23.71 3.36 -2.39
C TYR A 410 -24.62 2.96 -1.22
N ILE A 411 -25.85 3.46 -1.17
CA ILE A 411 -26.83 3.15 -0.10
C ILE A 411 -27.09 1.64 -0.01
N ARG A 412 -27.12 0.94 -1.15
CA ARG A 412 -27.37 -0.50 -1.21
C ARG A 412 -26.21 -1.34 -0.67
N HIS A 413 -24.97 -0.93 -0.92
CA HIS A 413 -23.78 -1.70 -0.53
C HIS A 413 -23.42 -1.53 0.96
N LEU A 414 -23.66 -0.36 1.54
CA LEU A 414 -23.47 -0.13 2.98
C LEU A 414 -24.55 -0.80 3.84
N LYS A 415 -25.82 -0.80 3.38
CA LYS A 415 -26.89 -1.56 4.06
C LYS A 415 -26.59 -3.06 4.12
N MET A 416 -25.95 -3.63 3.09
CA MET A 416 -25.49 -5.03 3.11
C MET A 416 -24.39 -5.27 4.15
N ILE A 417 -23.39 -4.38 4.27
CA ILE A 417 -22.30 -4.51 5.26
C ILE A 417 -22.84 -4.45 6.69
N LEU A 418 -23.82 -3.56 6.95
CA LEU A 418 -24.50 -3.50 8.25
C LEU A 418 -25.36 -4.75 8.50
N LEU A 419 -26.08 -5.25 7.49
CA LEU A 419 -26.90 -6.46 7.62
C LEU A 419 -26.05 -7.72 7.89
N ASP A 420 -24.95 -7.95 7.20
CA ASP A 420 -24.08 -9.11 7.44
C ASP A 420 -23.46 -9.09 8.85
N SER A 421 -23.05 -7.92 9.34
CA SER A 421 -22.50 -7.78 10.70
C SER A 421 -23.56 -7.98 11.78
N VAL A 422 -24.77 -7.43 11.60
CA VAL A 422 -25.90 -7.63 12.52
C VAL A 422 -26.40 -9.08 12.49
N MET A 423 -26.49 -9.71 11.32
CA MET A 423 -26.90 -11.11 11.18
C MET A 423 -25.92 -12.07 11.87
N LYS A 424 -24.60 -11.80 11.81
CA LYS A 424 -23.61 -12.59 12.57
C LYS A 424 -23.76 -12.38 14.08
N ALA A 425 -23.89 -11.13 14.53
CA ALA A 425 -24.13 -10.79 15.94
C ALA A 425 -25.53 -11.18 16.48
N MET A 426 -26.33 -11.93 15.70
CA MET A 426 -27.60 -12.54 16.11
C MET A 426 -27.60 -14.08 15.93
N VAL A 427 -26.45 -14.67 15.61
CA VAL A 427 -26.26 -16.13 15.42
C VAL A 427 -25.19 -16.70 16.39
N GLU A 428 -24.43 -15.82 17.05
CA GLU A 428 -23.56 -16.09 18.21
C GLU A 428 -24.28 -15.73 19.53
#